data_AF-R7PYD1-F1
#
_entry.id   AF-R7PYD1-F1
#
_cell.length_a   1.000
_cell.length_b   1.000
_cell.length_c   1.000
_cell.angle_alpha   90.00
_cell.angle_beta   90.00
_cell.angle_gamma   90.00
#
_symmetry.space_group_name_H-M   'P 1'
#
loop_
_entity.id
_entity.type
_entity.pdbx_description
1 polymer ?
#
loop_
_entity_poly.entity_id
_entity_poly.type
_entity_poly.pdbx_seq_one_letter_code
_entity_poly.pdbx_strand_id
1 'polypeptide(L)'
;MMPRKKLEYYAKQNGIEDFVKIKLTEDECAKICEAIGIKAYGLKDCGGSVSMLIDRVMDDEGFKAANTKAGMPDDYNIARMPDYAAIAVFKALAAIRKA
;
A
#
# COMPACT_ATOMS: atom_id res chain seq x y z
N MET A 1 -2.06 0.34 12.12
CA MET A 1 -3.14 0.75 11.20
C MET A 1 -3.11 2.27 11.02
N MET A 2 -2.99 2.73 9.78
CA MET A 2 -2.96 4.18 9.47
C MET A 2 -4.34 4.84 9.71
N PRO A 3 -4.40 6.09 10.21
CA PRO A 3 -5.67 6.81 10.32
C PRO A 3 -6.37 6.97 8.95
N ARG A 4 -7.68 6.71 8.91
CA ARG A 4 -8.50 6.76 7.69
C ARG A 4 -8.32 8.05 6.89
N LYS A 5 -8.34 9.22 7.55
CA LYS A 5 -8.17 10.52 6.88
C LYS A 5 -6.86 10.63 6.09
N LYS A 6 -5.81 9.97 6.56
CA LYS A 6 -4.50 9.96 5.91
C LYS A 6 -4.50 9.05 4.67
N LEU A 7 -5.18 7.90 4.75
CA LEU A 7 -5.42 7.04 3.59
C LEU A 7 -6.26 7.76 2.52
N GLU A 8 -7.31 8.48 2.92
CA GLU A 8 -8.13 9.28 1.99
C GLU A 8 -7.31 10.36 1.29
N TYR A 9 -6.36 10.98 2.02
CA TYR A 9 -5.43 11.95 1.44
C TYR A 9 -4.56 11.31 0.34
N TYR A 10 -3.91 10.17 0.61
CA TYR A 10 -3.07 9.49 -0.38
C TYR A 10 -3.85 8.89 -1.54
N ALA A 11 -5.06 8.39 -1.30
CA ALA A 11 -5.96 7.92 -2.34
C ALA A 11 -6.27 9.04 -3.34
N LYS A 12 -6.67 10.23 -2.84
CA LYS A 12 -6.98 11.40 -3.67
C LYS A 12 -5.78 11.88 -4.47
N GLN A 13 -4.58 11.88 -3.88
CA GLN A 13 -3.35 12.22 -4.60
C GLN A 13 -3.08 11.32 -5.82
N ASN A 14 -3.58 10.08 -5.80
CA ASN A 14 -3.45 9.13 -6.90
C ASN A 14 -4.72 9.04 -7.78
N GLY A 15 -5.68 9.95 -7.59
CA GLY A 15 -6.92 9.98 -8.38
C GLY A 15 -7.98 8.97 -7.95
N ILE A 16 -7.93 8.48 -6.72
CA ILE A 16 -8.91 7.57 -6.14
C ILE A 16 -9.81 8.36 -5.19
N GLU A 17 -11.06 8.59 -5.57
CA GLU A 17 -11.99 9.41 -4.78
C GLU A 17 -12.50 8.71 -3.52
N ASP A 18 -12.85 7.42 -3.62
CA ASP A 18 -13.43 6.64 -2.51
C ASP A 18 -12.84 5.23 -2.46
N PHE A 19 -11.67 5.11 -1.83
CA PHE A 19 -11.00 3.81 -1.70
C PHE A 19 -11.76 2.82 -0.80
N VAL A 20 -12.68 3.29 0.05
CA VAL A 20 -13.42 2.42 0.99
C VAL A 20 -14.45 1.58 0.24
N LYS A 21 -14.95 2.10 -0.89
CA LYS A 21 -15.83 1.34 -1.80
C LYS A 21 -15.07 0.39 -2.72
N ILE A 22 -13.75 0.47 -2.76
CA ILE A 22 -12.93 -0.42 -3.59
C ILE A 22 -12.79 -1.77 -2.90
N LYS A 23 -13.31 -2.79 -3.58
CA LYS A 23 -12.91 -4.18 -3.34
C LYS A 23 -11.85 -4.55 -4.38
N LEU A 24 -10.74 -5.07 -3.89
CA LEU A 24 -9.70 -5.66 -4.71
C LEU A 24 -10.12 -7.06 -5.14
N THR A 25 -9.76 -7.45 -6.35
CA THR A 25 -9.80 -8.86 -6.79
C THR A 25 -8.49 -9.57 -6.44
N GLU A 26 -8.47 -10.90 -6.52
CA GLU A 26 -7.23 -11.68 -6.33
C GLU A 26 -6.14 -11.24 -7.31
N ASP A 27 -6.51 -11.02 -8.58
CA ASP A 27 -5.60 -10.55 -9.63
C ASP A 27 -5.07 -9.14 -9.35
N GLU A 28 -5.93 -8.23 -8.88
CA GLU A 28 -5.50 -6.88 -8.49
C GLU A 28 -4.52 -6.91 -7.31
N CYS A 29 -4.78 -7.74 -6.30
CA CYS A 29 -3.85 -7.87 -5.17
C CYS A 29 -2.48 -8.38 -5.63
N ALA A 30 -2.45 -9.41 -6.50
CA ALA A 30 -1.21 -9.94 -7.04
C ALA A 30 -0.44 -8.89 -7.87
N LYS A 31 -1.13 -8.20 -8.80
CA LYS A 31 -0.52 -7.15 -9.64
C LYS A 31 -0.01 -5.96 -8.85
N ILE A 32 -0.71 -5.57 -7.78
CA ILE A 32 -0.24 -4.50 -6.88
C ILE A 32 1.04 -4.94 -6.18
N CYS A 33 1.07 -6.16 -5.62
CA CYS A 33 2.25 -6.67 -4.93
C CYS A 33 3.46 -6.80 -5.86
N GLU A 34 3.23 -7.29 -7.09
CA GLU A 34 4.24 -7.36 -8.15
C GLU A 34 4.79 -5.98 -8.50
N ALA A 35 3.91 -5.00 -8.72
CA ALA A 35 4.32 -3.62 -9.04
C ALA A 35 5.13 -2.96 -7.92
N ILE A 36 4.94 -3.40 -6.67
CA ILE A 36 5.68 -2.92 -5.49
C ILE A 36 6.99 -3.70 -5.29
N GLY A 37 7.13 -4.89 -5.89
CA GLY A 37 8.33 -5.73 -5.76
C GLY A 37 8.38 -6.53 -4.47
N ILE A 38 7.23 -6.95 -3.95
CA ILE A 38 7.09 -7.74 -2.72
C ILE A 38 6.41 -9.08 -2.99
N LYS A 39 6.36 -9.97 -1.98
CA LYS A 39 5.61 -11.22 -2.11
C LYS A 39 4.13 -10.94 -2.40
N ALA A 40 3.51 -11.80 -3.19
CA ALA A 40 2.09 -11.68 -3.51
C ALA A 40 1.24 -11.91 -2.26
N TYR A 41 0.41 -10.92 -1.92
CA TYR A 41 -0.69 -11.06 -0.98
C TYR A 41 -1.99 -11.25 -1.78
N GLY A 42 -2.84 -12.17 -1.33
CA GLY A 42 -4.13 -12.47 -1.96
C GLY A 42 -5.31 -11.96 -1.15
N LEU A 43 -6.53 -12.33 -1.57
CA LEU A 43 -7.76 -11.99 -0.84
C LEU A 43 -7.76 -12.60 0.56
N LYS A 44 -7.13 -13.76 0.77
CA LYS A 44 -7.05 -14.41 2.08
C LYS A 44 -6.26 -13.58 3.10
N ASP A 45 -5.31 -12.76 2.64
CA ASP A 45 -4.42 -11.99 3.50
C ASP A 45 -5.00 -10.63 3.90
N CYS A 46 -5.79 -10.03 2.98
CA CYS A 46 -6.30 -8.66 3.09
C CYS A 46 -7.84 -8.54 3.06
N GLY A 47 -8.58 -9.63 2.86
CA GLY A 47 -10.04 -9.62 2.74
C GLY A 47 -10.56 -8.81 1.53
N GLY A 48 -9.70 -8.55 0.53
CA GLY A 48 -10.01 -7.68 -0.60
C GLY A 48 -10.08 -6.19 -0.27
N SER A 49 -9.65 -5.78 0.93
CA SER A 49 -9.62 -4.37 1.32
C SER A 49 -8.28 -3.73 0.97
N VAL A 50 -8.33 -2.54 0.37
CA VAL A 50 -7.13 -1.73 0.08
C VAL A 50 -6.40 -1.35 1.37
N SER A 51 -7.11 -1.01 2.45
CA SER A 51 -6.47 -0.63 3.71
C SER A 51 -5.72 -1.80 4.33
N MET A 52 -6.31 -2.99 4.28
CA MET A 52 -5.68 -4.21 4.81
C MET A 52 -4.47 -4.60 3.96
N LEU A 53 -4.52 -4.42 2.64
CA LEU A 53 -3.36 -4.63 1.79
C LEU A 53 -2.23 -3.67 2.16
N ILE A 54 -2.53 -2.38 2.39
CA ILE A 54 -1.53 -1.39 2.86
C ILE A 54 -0.89 -1.82 4.17
N ASP A 55 -1.67 -2.32 5.14
CA ASP A 55 -1.11 -2.82 6.40
C ASP A 55 -0.15 -4.01 6.15
N ARG A 56 -0.49 -4.94 5.24
CA ARG A 56 0.40 -6.04 4.85
C ARG A 56 1.69 -5.57 4.17
N VAL A 57 1.59 -4.61 3.26
CA VAL A 57 2.76 -4.03 2.57
C VAL A 57 3.67 -3.31 3.56
N MET A 58 3.10 -2.53 4.48
CA MET A 58 3.84 -1.82 5.50
C MET A 58 4.63 -2.77 6.41
N ASP A 59 4.09 -3.96 6.69
CA ASP A 59 4.72 -4.95 7.55
C ASP A 59 5.73 -5.86 6.84
N ASP A 60 5.72 -5.88 5.50
CA ASP A 60 6.60 -6.71 4.68
C ASP A 60 8.07 -6.33 4.84
N GLU A 61 8.92 -7.32 5.13
CA GLU A 61 10.35 -7.10 5.38
C GLU A 61 11.10 -6.61 4.13
N GLY A 62 10.73 -7.12 2.95
CA GLY A 62 11.29 -6.68 1.68
C GLY A 62 10.95 -5.23 1.40
N PHE A 63 9.69 -4.84 1.66
CA PHE A 63 9.26 -3.45 1.55
C PHE A 63 10.00 -2.53 2.52
N LYS A 64 10.11 -2.93 3.80
CA LYS A 64 10.83 -2.17 4.84
C LYS A 64 12.28 -1.98 4.45
N ALA A 65 12.97 -3.04 4.03
CA ALA A 65 14.36 -2.97 3.61
C ALA A 65 14.55 -2.03 2.42
N ALA A 66 13.67 -2.10 1.40
CA ALA A 66 13.76 -1.26 0.20
C ALA A 66 13.47 0.24 0.46
N ASN A 67 12.68 0.57 1.50
CA ASN A 67 12.25 1.94 1.79
C ASN A 67 12.93 2.55 3.03
N THR A 68 13.79 1.80 3.70
CA THR A 68 14.62 2.31 4.80
C THR A 68 15.72 3.21 4.23
N LYS A 69 15.82 4.43 4.73
CA LYS A 69 16.82 5.39 4.27
C LYS A 69 18.06 5.35 5.16
N ALA A 70 19.21 5.04 4.55
CA ALA A 70 20.50 5.10 5.23
C ALA A 70 20.75 6.50 5.79
N GLY A 71 21.23 6.57 7.04
CA GLY A 71 21.53 7.83 7.73
C GLY A 71 20.32 8.54 8.35
N MET A 72 19.11 7.99 8.23
CA MET A 72 17.94 8.47 8.99
C MET A 72 17.78 7.69 10.30
N PRO A 73 17.29 8.34 11.38
CA PRO A 73 16.95 7.64 12.61
C PRO A 73 15.90 6.54 12.37
N ASP A 74 15.99 5.45 13.13
CA ASP A 74 15.05 4.31 13.00
C ASP A 74 13.61 4.75 13.24
N ASP A 75 13.36 5.62 14.23
CA ASP A 75 12.03 6.18 14.50
C ASP A 75 11.48 6.95 13.29
N TYR A 76 12.33 7.62 12.52
CA TYR A 76 11.91 8.29 11.29
C TYR A 76 11.49 7.27 10.23
N ASN A 77 12.30 6.23 10.01
CA ASN A 77 12.00 5.18 9.04
C ASN A 77 10.69 4.45 9.40
N ILE A 78 10.51 4.11 10.68
CA ILE A 78 9.29 3.48 11.22
C ILE A 78 8.08 4.40 11.02
N ALA A 79 8.19 5.68 11.37
CA ALA A 79 7.08 6.62 11.26
C ALA A 79 6.65 6.88 9.80
N ARG A 80 7.57 6.73 8.83
CA ARG A 80 7.30 6.96 7.40
C ARG A 80 6.85 5.73 6.64
N MET A 81 7.12 4.53 7.13
CA MET A 81 6.77 3.28 6.45
C MET A 81 5.27 3.18 6.07
N PRO A 82 4.31 3.56 6.94
CA PRO A 82 2.90 3.55 6.57
C PRO A 82 2.61 4.43 5.35
N ASP A 83 3.26 5.61 5.27
CA ASP A 83 3.05 6.57 4.19
C ASP A 83 3.57 6.04 2.86
N TYR A 84 4.76 5.41 2.89
CA TYR A 84 5.34 4.79 1.71
C TYR A 84 4.49 3.62 1.21
N ALA A 85 3.99 2.77 2.10
CA ALA A 85 3.11 1.67 1.75
C ALA A 85 1.80 2.17 1.11
N ALA A 86 1.16 3.17 1.71
CA ALA A 86 -0.07 3.76 1.19
C ALA A 86 0.13 4.35 -0.21
N ILE A 87 1.18 5.16 -0.40
CA ILE A 87 1.50 5.77 -1.70
C ILE A 87 1.77 4.68 -2.75
N ALA A 88 2.57 3.66 -2.42
CA ALA A 88 2.92 2.59 -3.34
C ALA A 88 1.67 1.80 -3.80
N VAL A 89 0.82 1.38 -2.85
CA VAL A 89 -0.42 0.66 -3.14
C VAL A 89 -1.39 1.50 -3.97
N PHE A 90 -1.64 2.75 -3.59
CA PHE A 90 -2.57 3.60 -4.35
C PHE A 90 -2.05 3.94 -5.74
N LYS A 91 -0.74 4.15 -5.90
CA LYS A 91 -0.13 4.39 -7.22
C LYS A 91 -0.28 3.15 -8.12
N ALA A 92 -0.01 1.96 -7.60
CA ALA A 92 -0.17 0.70 -8.34
C ALA A 92 -1.64 0.45 -8.71
N LEU A 93 -2.55 0.60 -7.74
CA LEU A 93 -3.99 0.45 -7.96
C LEU A 93 -4.52 1.43 -9.02
N ALA A 94 -4.10 2.70 -8.96
CA ALA A 94 -4.48 3.71 -9.94
C ALA A 94 -3.94 3.38 -11.35
N ALA A 95 -2.74 2.81 -11.46
CA ALA A 95 -2.19 2.36 -12.74
C ALA A 95 -2.99 1.19 -13.32
N ILE A 96 -3.33 0.19 -12.49
CA ILE A 96 -4.08 -1.01 -12.90
C ILE A 96 -5.49 -0.65 -13.38
N ARG A 97 -6.19 0.26 -12.68
CA ARG A 97 -7.58 0.63 -13.01
C ARG A 97 -7.72 1.74 -14.07
N LYS A 98 -6.61 2.33 -14.49
CA LYS A 98 -6.56 3.26 -15.64
C LYS A 98 -6.22 2.54 -16.95
N ALA A 99 -5.66 1.34 -16.87
CA ALA A 99 -5.38 0.47 -18.01
C ALA A 99 -6.67 -0.24 -18.49
#